data_AF-A0A257V5S4-F1
#
_entry.id   AF-A0A257V5S4-F1
#
_cell.length_a   1.000
_cell.length_b   1.000
_cell.length_c   1.000
_cell.angle_alpha   90.00
_cell.angle_beta   90.00
_cell.angle_gamma   90.00
#
_symmetry.space_group_name_H-M   'P 1'
#
loop_
_entity.id
_entity.type
_entity.pdbx_description
1 polymer ?
#
loop_
_entity_poly.entity_id
_entity_poly.type
_entity_poly.pdbx_seq_one_letter_code
_entity_poly.pdbx_strand_id
1 'polypeptide(L)'
;MKERLTVSLPKPPTQSEASLAAVANSPLIDGLYQQWKDDPSSVARDWQLFFEGFDLAACPRSCVAADQARDQSKVASLIYAYRSRGHAMARVDPLGDAPSPIPDLELEAFGLTSKDLDRIFDTGHLGGPERAPLQDILGILQDTYCRSIGVEYLHIQDVKQRRWLQARMEPERNRPGM
;
A
#
# COMPACT_ATOMS: atom_id res chain seq x y z
N MET A 1 62.93 18.33 3.16
CA MET A 1 62.28 17.43 2.17
C MET A 1 61.32 16.55 2.95
N LYS A 2 60.00 16.83 2.89
CA LYS A 2 58.99 15.95 3.50
C LYS A 2 58.29 15.25 2.34
N GLU A 3 58.59 13.97 2.17
CA GLU A 3 57.92 13.11 1.20
C GLU A 3 56.43 13.05 1.53
N ARG A 4 55.58 13.47 0.58
CA ARG A 4 54.15 13.15 0.62
C ARG A 4 54.02 11.66 0.30
N LEU A 5 53.89 10.84 1.33
CA LEU A 5 53.37 9.49 1.22
C LEU A 5 51.96 9.57 0.64
N THR A 6 51.83 9.28 -0.66
CA THR A 6 50.53 8.98 -1.29
C THR A 6 50.09 7.60 -0.77
N VAL A 7 49.43 7.58 0.39
CA VAL A 7 48.72 6.39 0.87
C VAL A 7 47.58 6.16 -0.10
N SER A 8 47.71 5.13 -0.94
CA SER A 8 46.63 4.68 -1.80
C SER A 8 45.50 4.20 -0.90
N LEU A 9 44.36 4.88 -0.95
CA LEU A 9 43.16 4.45 -0.22
C LEU A 9 42.77 3.03 -0.71
N PRO A 10 42.37 2.13 0.21
CA PRO A 10 41.88 0.82 -0.17
C PRO A 10 40.61 0.96 -1.03
N LYS A 11 40.46 0.06 -2.00
CA LYS A 11 39.25 -0.01 -2.83
C LYS A 11 38.06 -0.42 -1.94
N PRO A 12 36.84 0.12 -2.17
CA PRO A 12 35.67 -0.33 -1.42
C PRO A 12 35.47 -1.85 -1.58
N PRO A 13 34.94 -2.52 -0.54
CA PRO A 13 34.73 -3.96 -0.56
C PRO A 13 33.74 -4.34 -1.67
N THR A 14 34.04 -5.43 -2.38
CA THR A 14 33.11 -6.02 -3.35
C THR A 14 32.08 -6.91 -2.65
N GLN A 15 30.93 -7.18 -3.28
CA GLN A 15 29.80 -7.88 -2.66
C GLN A 15 30.15 -9.24 -2.03
N SER A 16 31.21 -9.92 -2.48
CA SER A 16 31.69 -11.19 -1.92
C SER A 16 32.64 -11.06 -0.72
N GLU A 17 33.21 -9.88 -0.47
CA GLU A 17 34.21 -9.62 0.60
C GLU A 17 33.64 -8.81 1.78
N ALA A 18 32.37 -8.37 1.65
CA ALA A 18 31.73 -7.39 2.52
C ALA A 18 31.58 -7.81 3.99
N SER A 19 31.70 -9.10 4.35
CA SER A 19 31.40 -9.55 5.72
C SER A 19 32.58 -9.55 6.71
N LEU A 20 33.84 -9.58 6.26
CA LEU A 20 35.00 -9.66 7.18
C LEU A 20 35.92 -8.44 7.09
N ALA A 21 36.15 -7.91 5.88
CA ALA A 21 36.99 -6.72 5.68
C ALA A 21 36.31 -5.42 6.13
N ALA A 22 34.97 -5.35 6.06
CA ALA A 22 34.20 -4.19 6.51
C ALA A 22 34.23 -4.02 8.05
N VAL A 23 34.28 -5.13 8.80
CA VAL A 23 34.36 -5.11 10.27
C VAL A 23 35.75 -4.65 10.74
N ALA A 24 36.83 -5.10 10.08
CA ALA A 24 38.20 -4.74 10.43
C ALA A 24 38.53 -3.26 10.16
N ASN A 25 37.82 -2.62 9.22
CA ASN A 25 38.03 -1.21 8.83
C ASN A 25 36.85 -0.30 9.18
N SER A 26 35.98 -0.68 10.13
CA SER A 26 34.80 0.11 10.50
C SER A 26 35.11 1.59 10.78
N PRO A 27 36.13 1.96 11.60
CA PRO A 27 36.41 3.37 11.89
C PRO A 27 36.87 4.17 10.68
N LEU A 28 37.51 3.51 9.70
CA LEU A 28 37.97 4.14 8.47
C LEU A 28 36.80 4.38 7.51
N ILE A 29 35.92 3.39 7.36
CA ILE A 29 34.71 3.51 6.53
C ILE A 29 33.79 4.59 7.10
N ASP A 30 33.63 4.63 8.42
CA ASP A 30 32.84 5.65 9.11
C ASP A 30 33.41 7.06 8.87
N GLY A 31 34.74 7.23 8.95
CA GLY A 31 35.39 8.51 8.66
C GLY A 31 35.23 8.96 7.21
N LEU A 32 35.36 8.04 6.26
CA LEU A 32 35.12 8.31 4.83
C LEU A 32 33.66 8.68 4.56
N TYR A 33 32.72 8.03 5.24
CA TYR A 33 31.30 8.33 5.11
C TYR A 33 30.96 9.73 5.64
N GLN A 34 31.56 10.17 6.75
CA GLN A 34 31.37 11.54 7.26
C GLN A 34 31.93 12.59 6.29
N GLN A 35 33.13 12.35 5.74
CA GLN A 35 33.72 13.24 4.72
C GLN A 35 32.84 13.36 3.48
N TRP A 36 32.28 12.24 3.01
CA TRP A 36 31.36 12.22 1.88
C TRP A 36 30.04 12.96 2.18
N LYS A 37 29.53 12.93 3.42
CA LYS A 37 28.35 13.70 3.84
C LYS A 37 28.57 15.21 3.80
N ASP A 38 29.76 15.66 4.18
CA ASP A 38 30.12 17.08 4.16
C ASP A 38 30.39 17.58 2.73
N ASP A 39 31.12 16.79 1.94
CA ASP A 39 31.39 17.06 0.52
C ASP A 39 31.49 15.74 -0.28
N PRO A 40 30.52 15.44 -1.17
CA PRO A 40 30.54 14.21 -1.96
C PRO A 40 31.76 14.06 -2.86
N SER A 41 32.42 15.16 -3.24
CA SER A 41 33.61 15.13 -4.10
C SER A 41 34.92 14.87 -3.33
N SER A 42 34.88 14.90 -1.99
CA SER A 42 36.04 14.71 -1.11
C SER A 42 36.59 13.28 -1.08
N VAL A 43 35.76 12.29 -1.43
CA VAL A 43 36.14 10.87 -1.51
C VAL A 43 36.29 10.42 -2.97
N ALA A 44 37.10 9.39 -3.19
CA ALA A 44 37.33 8.86 -4.53
C ALA A 44 36.02 8.36 -5.18
N ARG A 45 35.94 8.40 -6.53
CA ARG A 45 34.73 8.06 -7.29
C ARG A 45 34.15 6.69 -6.94
N ASP A 46 34.99 5.70 -6.72
CA ASP A 46 34.56 4.34 -6.31
C ASP A 46 33.85 4.36 -4.95
N TRP A 47 34.33 5.18 -4.01
CA TRP A 47 33.71 5.37 -2.70
C TRP A 47 32.43 6.21 -2.77
N GLN A 48 32.36 7.20 -3.68
CA GLN A 48 31.12 7.93 -3.95
C GLN A 48 30.02 6.97 -4.41
N LEU A 49 30.34 6.11 -5.40
CA LEU A 49 29.39 5.13 -5.94
C LEU A 49 28.99 4.09 -4.89
N PHE A 50 29.92 3.68 -4.04
CA PHE A 50 29.66 2.77 -2.92
C PHE A 50 28.66 3.38 -1.93
N PHE A 51 28.89 4.61 -1.45
CA PHE A 51 28.00 5.28 -0.49
C PHE A 51 26.67 5.69 -1.12
N GLU A 52 26.64 6.13 -2.38
CA GLU A 52 25.42 6.42 -3.12
C GLU A 52 24.54 5.15 -3.27
N GLY A 53 25.15 4.01 -3.62
CA GLY A 53 24.46 2.73 -3.69
C GLY A 53 23.99 2.23 -2.32
N PHE A 54 24.79 2.44 -1.27
CA PHE A 54 24.43 2.08 0.10
C PHE A 54 23.28 2.93 0.64
N ASP A 55 23.29 4.25 0.44
CA ASP A 55 22.19 5.15 0.83
C ASP A 55 20.92 4.89 -0.01
N LEU A 56 21.06 4.48 -1.27
CA LEU A 56 19.94 4.04 -2.10
C LEU A 56 19.32 2.75 -1.57
N ALA A 57 20.14 1.79 -1.13
CA ALA A 57 19.69 0.54 -0.52
C ALA A 57 19.15 0.72 0.90
N ALA A 58 19.72 1.66 1.67
CA ALA A 58 19.30 2.02 3.03
C ALA A 58 18.11 2.98 3.06
N CYS A 59 17.72 3.56 1.91
CA CYS A 59 16.64 4.53 1.84
C CYS A 59 15.27 3.91 2.21
N PRO A 60 14.48 4.54 3.09
CA PRO A 60 13.14 4.10 3.51
C PRO A 60 12.05 4.23 2.42
N ARG A 61 12.42 4.43 1.14
CA ARG A 61 11.42 4.52 0.05
C ARG A 61 10.69 3.19 -0.18
N SER A 62 11.32 2.06 0.15
CA SER A 62 10.69 0.73 0.04
C SER A 62 9.61 0.49 1.10
N CYS A 63 9.74 1.02 2.32
CA CYS A 63 8.74 0.81 3.37
C CYS A 63 7.46 1.62 3.09
N VAL A 64 7.57 2.86 2.61
CA VAL A 64 6.39 3.67 2.27
C VAL A 64 5.58 3.06 1.12
N ALA A 65 6.26 2.56 0.08
CA ALA A 65 5.59 1.87 -1.03
C ALA A 65 4.96 0.53 -0.58
N ALA A 66 5.64 -0.22 0.28
CA ALA A 66 5.12 -1.46 0.85
C ALA A 66 3.90 -1.22 1.76
N ASP A 67 3.93 -0.17 2.59
CA ASP A 67 2.83 0.22 3.47
C ASP A 67 1.61 0.68 2.65
N GLN A 68 1.83 1.45 1.58
CA GLN A 68 0.77 1.83 0.65
C GLN A 68 0.16 0.61 -0.05
N ALA A 69 0.98 -0.34 -0.52
CA ALA A 69 0.49 -1.57 -1.13
C ALA A 69 -0.29 -2.45 -0.13
N ARG A 70 0.17 -2.50 1.13
CA ARG A 70 -0.51 -3.21 2.22
C ARG A 70 -1.87 -2.58 2.50
N ASP A 71 -1.95 -1.26 2.63
CA ASP A 71 -3.21 -0.57 2.87
C ASP A 71 -4.17 -0.70 1.70
N GLN A 72 -3.67 -0.64 0.46
CA GLN A 72 -4.47 -0.90 -0.73
C GLN A 72 -5.07 -2.32 -0.74
N SER A 73 -4.32 -3.31 -0.27
CA SER A 73 -4.81 -4.69 -0.15
C SER A 73 -5.93 -4.84 0.91
N LYS A 74 -5.87 -4.04 2.00
CA LYS A 74 -6.95 -3.97 2.99
C LYS A 74 -8.24 -3.43 2.37
N VAL A 75 -8.15 -2.36 1.59
CA VAL A 75 -9.31 -1.77 0.89
C VAL A 75 -9.89 -2.72 -0.15
N ALA A 76 -9.06 -3.44 -0.91
CA ALA A 76 -9.54 -4.46 -1.83
C ALA A 76 -10.29 -5.60 -1.11
N SER A 77 -9.79 -6.01 0.07
CA SER A 77 -10.43 -7.02 0.91
C SER A 77 -11.77 -6.54 1.48
N LEU A 78 -11.84 -5.27 1.91
CA LEU A 78 -13.08 -4.62 2.35
C LEU A 78 -14.14 -4.63 1.24
N ILE A 79 -13.77 -4.21 0.02
CA ILE A 79 -14.68 -4.24 -1.14
C ILE A 79 -15.21 -5.65 -1.39
N TYR A 80 -14.34 -6.66 -1.35
CA TYR A 80 -14.74 -8.06 -1.52
C TYR A 80 -15.71 -8.52 -0.42
N ALA A 81 -15.45 -8.15 0.84
CA ALA A 81 -16.29 -8.52 1.96
C ALA A 81 -17.72 -7.96 1.84
N TYR A 82 -17.85 -6.68 1.46
CA TYR A 82 -19.16 -6.06 1.19
C TYR A 82 -19.89 -6.75 0.04
N ARG A 83 -19.20 -7.08 -1.06
CA ARG A 83 -19.78 -7.86 -2.17
C ARG A 83 -20.26 -9.25 -1.75
N SER A 84 -19.59 -9.86 -0.79
CA SER A 84 -19.92 -11.21 -0.31
C SER A 84 -21.03 -11.23 0.74
N ARG A 85 -21.05 -10.25 1.65
CA ARG A 85 -21.86 -10.32 2.88
C ARG A 85 -22.74 -9.10 3.12
N GLY A 86 -22.59 -8.03 2.33
CA GLY A 86 -23.38 -6.81 2.50
C GLY A 86 -24.89 -7.06 2.43
N HIS A 87 -25.33 -8.08 1.68
CA HIS A 87 -26.73 -8.49 1.63
C HIS A 87 -27.36 -8.78 3.00
N ALA A 88 -26.57 -9.28 3.96
CA ALA A 88 -27.05 -9.57 5.31
C ALA A 88 -27.27 -8.30 6.16
N MET A 89 -26.69 -7.16 5.74
CA MET A 89 -26.96 -5.83 6.29
C MET A 89 -27.99 -5.04 5.47
N ALA A 90 -28.58 -5.65 4.43
CA ALA A 90 -29.59 -4.98 3.63
C ALA A 90 -30.93 -4.87 4.37
N ARG A 91 -31.53 -3.69 4.33
CA ARG A 91 -32.88 -3.43 4.86
C ARG A 91 -33.94 -3.89 3.85
N VAL A 92 -34.08 -5.20 3.73
CA VAL A 92 -35.07 -5.86 2.87
C VAL A 92 -36.44 -6.02 3.54
N ASP A 93 -36.49 -6.01 4.87
CA ASP A 93 -37.72 -6.05 5.64
C ASP A 93 -38.25 -4.61 5.87
N PRO A 94 -39.42 -4.24 5.30
CA PRO A 94 -40.00 -2.91 5.50
C PRO A 94 -40.63 -2.70 6.88
N LEU A 95 -40.95 -3.78 7.61
CA LEU A 95 -41.59 -3.73 8.93
C LEU A 95 -40.59 -3.92 10.07
N GLY A 96 -39.47 -4.57 9.78
CA GLY A 96 -38.41 -4.87 10.74
C GLY A 96 -37.53 -3.68 11.10
N ASP A 97 -36.81 -3.86 12.20
CA ASP A 97 -35.73 -2.97 12.62
C ASP A 97 -34.56 -3.01 11.62
N ALA A 98 -33.68 -2.02 11.72
CA ALA A 98 -32.45 -2.03 10.94
C ALA A 98 -31.60 -3.28 11.30
N PRO A 99 -31.01 -3.97 10.32
CA PRO A 99 -30.15 -5.12 10.59
C PRO A 99 -28.95 -4.69 11.42
N SER A 100 -28.52 -5.56 12.33
CA SER A 100 -27.34 -5.29 13.15
C SER A 100 -26.08 -5.21 12.29
N PRO A 101 -25.13 -4.33 12.63
CA PRO A 101 -23.82 -4.30 11.97
C PRO A 101 -23.14 -5.67 12.06
N ILE A 102 -22.45 -6.04 10.99
CA ILE A 102 -21.63 -7.25 10.95
C ILE A 102 -20.19 -6.83 11.30
N PRO A 103 -19.60 -7.32 12.40
CA PRO A 103 -18.24 -6.94 12.80
C PRO A 103 -17.19 -7.15 11.70
N ASP A 104 -17.37 -8.18 10.88
CA ASP A 104 -16.47 -8.50 9.76
C ASP A 104 -16.57 -7.52 8.57
N LEU A 105 -17.49 -6.55 8.61
CA LEU A 105 -17.63 -5.46 7.63
C LEU A 105 -17.21 -4.09 8.21
N GLU A 106 -16.79 -4.05 9.48
CA GLU A 106 -16.21 -2.86 10.12
C GLU A 106 -14.76 -2.64 9.65
N LEU A 107 -14.29 -1.39 9.68
CA LEU A 107 -12.96 -1.03 9.18
C LEU A 107 -11.85 -1.73 9.96
N GLU A 108 -12.06 -1.89 11.25
CA GLU A 108 -11.16 -2.48 12.22
C GLU A 108 -10.85 -3.94 11.86
N ALA A 109 -11.80 -4.68 11.29
CA ALA A 109 -11.61 -6.05 10.83
C ALA A 109 -10.56 -6.16 9.70
N PHE A 110 -10.32 -5.07 8.98
CA PHE A 110 -9.31 -4.99 7.92
C PHE A 110 -8.04 -4.25 8.36
N GLY A 111 -7.96 -3.81 9.62
CA GLY A 111 -6.85 -2.98 10.10
C GLY A 111 -6.82 -1.58 9.46
N LEU A 112 -8.00 -1.07 9.13
CA LEU A 112 -8.26 0.32 8.75
C LEU A 112 -8.92 1.05 9.93
N THR A 113 -8.77 2.36 9.99
CA THR A 113 -9.31 3.19 11.08
C THR A 113 -9.97 4.45 10.54
N SER A 114 -10.65 5.21 11.39
CA SER A 114 -11.23 6.50 11.00
C SER A 114 -10.19 7.50 10.45
N LYS A 115 -8.90 7.35 10.80
CA LYS A 115 -7.82 8.19 10.26
C LYS A 115 -7.57 7.95 8.77
N ASP A 116 -8.03 6.82 8.25
CA ASP A 116 -7.83 6.43 6.86
C ASP A 116 -8.95 6.90 5.93
N LEU A 117 -10.05 7.45 6.48
CA LEU A 117 -11.25 7.82 5.73
C LEU A 117 -10.96 8.84 4.61
N ASP A 118 -10.14 9.84 4.90
CA ASP A 118 -9.77 10.90 3.94
C ASP A 118 -8.67 10.47 2.96
N ARG A 119 -8.03 9.30 3.18
CA ARG A 119 -6.96 8.81 2.31
C ARG A 119 -7.55 8.30 1.00
N ILE A 120 -6.88 8.61 -0.11
CA ILE A 120 -7.31 8.23 -1.46
C ILE A 120 -6.72 6.87 -1.84
N PHE A 121 -7.60 5.93 -2.16
CA PHE A 121 -7.26 4.58 -2.61
C PHE A 121 -7.70 4.35 -4.04
N ASP A 122 -7.10 3.34 -4.68
CA ASP A 122 -7.57 2.80 -5.94
C ASP A 122 -8.84 1.96 -5.68
N THR A 123 -9.88 2.17 -6.48
CA THR A 123 -11.17 1.46 -6.34
C THR A 123 -11.19 0.14 -7.12
N GLY A 124 -10.17 -0.09 -7.94
CA GLY A 124 -10.00 -1.27 -8.79
C GLY A 124 -11.11 -1.38 -9.81
N HIS A 125 -11.98 -2.37 -9.59
CA HIS A 125 -13.13 -2.63 -10.46
C HIS A 125 -14.44 -2.33 -9.74
N LEU A 126 -14.42 -1.40 -8.77
CA LEU A 126 -15.63 -0.90 -8.15
C LEU A 126 -16.27 0.12 -9.09
N GLY A 127 -17.54 -0.04 -9.41
CA GLY A 127 -18.28 0.93 -10.23
C GLY A 127 -18.28 2.30 -9.58
N GLY A 128 -17.64 3.26 -10.21
CA GLY A 128 -17.35 4.58 -9.64
C GLY A 128 -16.08 5.19 -10.23
N PRO A 129 -15.52 6.23 -9.59
CA PRO A 129 -14.22 6.79 -9.99
C PRO A 129 -13.09 5.79 -9.78
N GLU A 130 -12.03 5.84 -10.60
CA GLU A 130 -10.86 4.96 -10.49
C GLU A 130 -10.14 5.08 -9.13
N ARG A 131 -10.19 6.26 -8.53
CA ARG A 131 -9.65 6.54 -7.20
C ARG A 131 -10.62 7.37 -6.38
N ALA A 132 -10.73 7.06 -5.10
CA ALA A 132 -11.63 7.76 -4.19
C ALA A 132 -11.11 7.74 -2.74
N PRO A 133 -11.51 8.72 -1.90
CA PRO A 133 -11.40 8.62 -0.45
C PRO A 133 -12.05 7.34 0.07
N LEU A 134 -11.49 6.73 1.11
CA LEU A 134 -12.05 5.51 1.72
C LEU A 134 -13.51 5.72 2.19
N GLN A 135 -13.85 6.92 2.68
CA GLN A 135 -15.23 7.26 3.04
C GLN A 135 -16.20 7.16 1.85
N ASP A 136 -15.77 7.53 0.65
CA ASP A 136 -16.61 7.52 -0.54
C ASP A 136 -16.76 6.10 -1.07
N ILE A 137 -15.67 5.30 -0.98
CA ILE A 137 -15.69 3.85 -1.27
C ILE A 137 -16.71 3.15 -0.36
N LEU A 138 -16.66 3.41 0.96
CA LEU A 138 -17.64 2.89 1.91
C LEU A 138 -19.07 3.30 1.54
N GLY A 139 -19.27 4.56 1.17
CA GLY A 139 -20.57 5.06 0.73
C GLY A 139 -21.11 4.29 -0.48
N ILE A 140 -20.28 4.04 -1.49
CA ILE A 140 -20.65 3.23 -2.67
C ILE A 140 -21.04 1.81 -2.24
N LEU A 141 -20.23 1.16 -1.40
CA LEU A 141 -20.47 -0.20 -0.94
C LEU A 141 -21.77 -0.33 -0.13
N GLN A 142 -21.99 0.56 0.83
CA GLN A 142 -23.19 0.59 1.66
C GLN A 142 -24.44 0.89 0.82
N ASP A 143 -24.39 1.89 -0.06
CA ASP A 143 -25.51 2.24 -0.94
C ASP A 143 -25.90 1.08 -1.87
N THR A 144 -24.91 0.33 -2.36
CA THR A 144 -25.12 -0.73 -3.36
C THR A 144 -25.55 -2.06 -2.74
N TYR A 145 -24.95 -2.45 -1.61
CA TYR A 145 -25.08 -3.80 -1.04
C TYR A 145 -25.86 -3.90 0.26
N CYS A 146 -26.00 -2.79 1.01
CA CYS A 146 -26.59 -2.79 2.36
C CYS A 146 -27.87 -1.95 2.45
N ARG A 147 -28.40 -1.44 1.33
CA ARG A 147 -29.61 -0.61 1.32
C ARG A 147 -30.87 -1.48 1.20
N SER A 148 -31.78 -1.13 0.30
CA SER A 148 -33.08 -1.79 0.14
C SER A 148 -33.02 -3.06 -0.73
N ILE A 149 -31.83 -3.40 -1.24
CA ILE A 149 -31.61 -4.57 -2.11
C ILE A 149 -30.43 -5.35 -1.53
N GLY A 150 -30.67 -6.58 -1.09
CA GLY A 150 -29.63 -7.53 -0.72
C GLY A 150 -29.23 -8.36 -1.93
N VAL A 151 -27.98 -8.21 -2.39
CA VAL A 151 -27.49 -8.89 -3.59
C VAL A 151 -26.56 -10.05 -3.22
N GLU A 152 -26.90 -11.25 -3.69
CA GLU A 152 -26.04 -12.43 -3.60
C GLU A 152 -25.71 -12.93 -5.01
N TYR A 153 -24.43 -12.81 -5.39
CA TYR A 153 -24.01 -13.22 -6.74
C TYR A 153 -22.62 -13.86 -6.79
N LEU A 154 -21.84 -13.82 -5.70
CA LEU A 154 -20.49 -14.38 -5.70
C LEU A 154 -20.45 -15.90 -5.84
N HIS A 155 -21.57 -16.60 -5.60
CA HIS A 155 -21.71 -18.03 -5.84
C HIS A 155 -21.71 -18.41 -7.33
N ILE A 156 -21.89 -17.43 -8.24
CA ILE A 156 -21.80 -17.63 -9.69
C ILE A 156 -20.34 -17.89 -10.08
N GLN A 157 -20.08 -19.04 -10.71
CA GLN A 157 -18.72 -19.44 -11.11
C GLN A 157 -18.17 -18.60 -12.27
N ASP A 158 -19.03 -18.18 -13.19
CA ASP A 158 -18.63 -17.38 -14.35
C ASP A 158 -18.23 -15.95 -13.94
N VAL A 159 -16.94 -15.65 -14.08
CA VAL A 159 -16.37 -14.33 -13.79
C VAL A 159 -16.99 -13.25 -14.67
N LYS A 160 -17.31 -13.54 -15.94
CA LYS A 160 -17.91 -12.55 -16.85
C LYS A 160 -19.29 -12.12 -16.37
N GLN A 161 -20.10 -13.07 -15.89
CA GLN A 161 -21.41 -12.78 -15.33
C GLN A 161 -21.31 -11.96 -14.04
N ARG A 162 -20.38 -12.32 -13.14
CA ARG A 162 -20.13 -11.52 -11.92
C ARG A 162 -19.69 -10.10 -12.25
N ARG A 163 -18.81 -9.93 -13.23
CA ARG A 163 -18.35 -8.60 -13.69
C ARG A 163 -19.46 -7.81 -14.34
N TRP A 164 -20.32 -8.46 -15.13
CA TRP A 164 -21.48 -7.82 -15.73
C TRP A 164 -22.46 -7.30 -14.67
N LEU A 165 -22.75 -8.10 -13.64
CA LEU A 165 -23.58 -7.67 -12.51
C LEU A 165 -22.94 -6.47 -11.79
N GLN A 166 -21.65 -6.54 -11.44
CA GLN A 166 -20.92 -5.43 -10.80
C GLN A 166 -21.04 -4.13 -11.62
N ALA A 167 -20.78 -4.20 -12.92
CA ALA A 167 -20.86 -3.05 -13.83
C ALA A 167 -22.27 -2.46 -13.97
N ARG A 168 -23.33 -3.26 -13.73
CA ARG A 168 -24.70 -2.76 -13.73
C ARG A 168 -25.11 -2.15 -12.39
N MET A 169 -24.68 -2.75 -11.28
CA MET A 169 -25.14 -2.41 -9.93
C MET A 169 -24.39 -1.24 -9.31
N GLU A 170 -23.06 -1.27 -9.37
CA GLU A 170 -22.20 -0.37 -8.59
C GLU A 170 -22.23 1.09 -9.10
N PRO A 171 -22.22 1.39 -10.41
CA PRO A 171 -22.26 2.77 -10.90
C PRO A 171 -23.55 3.51 -10.53
N GLU A 172 -24.69 2.83 -10.63
CA GLU A 172 -26.01 3.38 -10.29
C GLU A 172 -26.37 3.16 -8.81
N ARG A 173 -25.51 2.47 -8.06
CA ARG A 173 -25.73 2.07 -6.66
C ARG A 173 -27.09 1.39 -6.46
N ASN A 174 -27.50 0.58 -7.44
CA ASN A 174 -28.81 -0.05 -7.50
C ASN A 174 -29.98 0.93 -7.28
N ARG A 175 -29.90 2.15 -7.82
CA ARG A 175 -31.00 3.12 -7.80
C ARG A 175 -31.69 3.10 -9.16
N PRO A 176 -33.04 3.13 -9.21
CA PRO A 176 -33.72 3.33 -10.48
C PRO A 176 -33.29 4.67 -11.07
N GLY A 177 -32.98 4.69 -12.36
CA GLY A 177 -32.75 5.94 -13.08
C GLY A 177 -33.98 6.83 -12.93
N MET A 178 -33.74 8.10 -12.56
CA MET A 178 -34.79 9.12 -12.51
C MET A 178 -35.15 9.57 -13.92
#